data_AF-A0AAP2MII6-F1
#
_entry.id   AF-A0AAP2MII6-F1
#
_cell.length_a   1.000
_cell.length_b   1.000
_cell.length_c   1.000
_cell.angle_alpha   90.00
_cell.angle_beta   90.00
_cell.angle_gamma   90.00
#
_symmetry.space_group_name_H-M   'P 1'
#
loop_
_entity.id
_entity.type
_entity.pdbx_description
1 polymer ?
#
loop_
_entity_poly.entity_id
_entity_poly.type
_entity_poly.pdbx_seq_one_letter_code
_entity_poly.pdbx_strand_id
1 'polypeptide(L)'
;MTHDTSSESSLQVEVAPHALGLRVDVHGAETLGNAIAYWHVILRAAHETGASAVLLVDELHGGPLSEAQWLELVVRTDPEQMRRLKIAHVKPRGLQEVEYCELYARAHGIDARVFVDVVAAQRWLREGSD
;
A
#
# COMPACT_ATOMS: atom_id res chain seq x y z
N MET A 1 15.50 28.77 23.78
CA MET A 1 15.57 28.72 22.31
C MET A 1 14.81 27.48 21.88
N THR A 2 13.50 27.61 21.79
CA THR A 2 12.55 26.55 21.44
C THR A 2 12.55 26.42 19.92
N HIS A 3 13.17 25.36 19.40
CA HIS A 3 12.89 24.93 18.03
C HIS A 3 11.52 24.25 18.09
N ASP A 4 10.56 24.92 17.48
CA ASP A 4 9.17 24.51 17.33
C ASP A 4 9.11 23.18 16.57
N THR A 5 8.31 22.27 17.12
CA THR A 5 8.14 20.88 16.72
C THR A 5 7.24 20.77 15.47
N SER A 6 7.42 19.70 14.69
CA SER A 6 6.38 19.12 13.82
C SER A 6 6.03 19.84 12.50
N SER A 7 6.83 19.60 11.45
CA SER A 7 6.20 19.29 10.14
C SER A 7 5.68 17.85 10.24
N GLU A 8 4.54 17.67 10.90
CA GLU A 8 3.85 16.40 10.97
C GLU A 8 3.37 16.05 9.56
N SER A 9 3.96 14.99 9.00
CA SER A 9 3.47 14.35 7.79
C SER A 9 1.97 14.11 7.95
N SER A 10 1.15 14.71 7.08
CA SER A 10 -0.32 14.61 7.05
C SER A 10 -0.85 13.21 6.71
N LEU A 11 -0.02 12.17 6.90
CA LEU A 11 -0.34 10.78 6.63
C LEU A 11 -1.15 10.21 7.79
N GLN A 12 -2.33 9.71 7.48
CA GLN A 12 -3.16 8.92 8.38
C GLN A 12 -3.20 7.50 7.82
N VAL A 13 -2.91 6.51 8.67
CA VAL A 13 -2.96 5.08 8.33
C VAL A 13 -3.82 4.39 9.37
N GLU A 14 -4.97 3.90 8.96
CA GLU A 14 -5.83 3.06 9.79
C GLU A 14 -5.65 1.60 9.38
N VAL A 15 -5.32 0.74 10.34
CA VAL A 15 -5.20 -0.70 10.12
C VAL A 15 -6.26 -1.41 10.93
N ALA A 16 -7.06 -2.25 10.27
CA ALA A 16 -8.12 -3.02 10.89
C ALA A 16 -8.08 -4.49 10.41
N PRO A 17 -8.47 -5.45 11.28
CA PRO A 17 -8.75 -6.81 10.84
C PRO A 17 -9.84 -6.83 9.76
N HIS A 18 -9.68 -7.68 8.77
CA HIS A 18 -10.66 -7.90 7.71
C HIS A 18 -10.85 -9.40 7.49
N ALA A 19 -12.03 -9.82 7.01
CA ALA A 19 -12.32 -11.24 6.77
C ALA A 19 -11.35 -11.92 5.78
N LEU A 20 -10.59 -11.12 5.02
CA LEU A 20 -9.61 -11.57 4.02
C LEU A 20 -8.16 -11.23 4.43
N GLY A 21 -7.89 -10.93 5.70
CA GLY A 21 -6.57 -10.52 6.19
C GLY A 21 -6.62 -9.14 6.87
N LEU A 22 -5.90 -8.16 6.32
CA LEU A 22 -5.94 -6.78 6.82
C LEU A 22 -6.69 -5.86 5.87
N ARG A 23 -7.38 -4.88 6.42
CA ARG A 23 -7.81 -3.67 5.71
C ARG A 23 -6.95 -2.51 6.19
N VAL A 24 -6.45 -1.74 5.24
CA VAL A 24 -5.65 -0.55 5.52
C VAL A 24 -6.18 0.62 4.72
N ASP A 25 -6.59 1.68 5.39
CA ASP A 25 -7.04 2.92 4.76
C ASP A 25 -5.96 3.98 4.96
N VAL A 26 -5.49 4.60 3.87
CA VAL A 26 -4.44 5.62 3.90
C VAL A 26 -4.94 6.94 3.33
N HIS A 27 -4.74 8.02 4.07
CA HIS A 27 -5.11 9.37 3.68
C HIS A 27 -3.93 10.31 3.87
N GLY A 28 -3.87 11.37 3.06
CA GLY A 28 -2.82 12.39 3.16
C GLY A 28 -2.27 12.80 1.81
N ALA A 29 -1.01 13.23 1.78
CA ALA A 29 -0.30 13.62 0.57
C ALA A 29 0.44 12.43 -0.09
N GLU A 30 0.37 12.32 -1.41
CA GLU A 30 1.15 11.36 -2.21
C GLU A 30 2.60 11.84 -2.28
N THR A 31 3.43 11.33 -1.36
CA THR A 31 4.87 11.60 -1.31
C THR A 31 5.60 10.29 -1.07
N LEU A 32 6.85 10.17 -1.53
CA LEU A 32 7.65 8.97 -1.31
C LEU A 32 7.79 8.65 0.19
N GLY A 33 7.99 9.67 1.03
CA GLY A 33 8.10 9.49 2.47
C GLY A 33 6.84 8.88 3.08
N ASN A 34 5.66 9.34 2.64
CA ASN A 34 4.39 8.79 3.10
C ASN A 34 4.16 7.37 2.58
N ALA A 35 4.55 7.08 1.33
CA ALA A 35 4.46 5.75 0.76
C ALA A 35 5.29 4.73 1.55
N ILE A 36 6.55 5.06 1.84
CA ILE A 36 7.42 4.23 2.68
C ILE A 36 6.82 4.04 4.07
N ALA A 37 6.33 5.11 4.68
CA ALA A 37 5.79 5.08 6.03
C ALA A 37 4.57 4.15 6.14
N TYR A 38 3.58 4.26 5.24
CA TYR A 38 2.41 3.38 5.33
C TYR A 38 2.78 1.92 5.00
N TRP A 39 3.71 1.66 4.08
CA TRP A 39 4.15 0.28 3.81
C TRP A 39 4.84 -0.37 5.01
N HIS A 40 5.65 0.38 5.77
CA HIS A 40 6.22 -0.14 7.02
C HIS A 40 5.15 -0.47 8.06
N VAL A 41 4.07 0.31 8.12
CA VAL A 41 2.92 0.02 9.00
C VAL A 41 2.21 -1.27 8.54
N ILE A 42 1.93 -1.41 7.25
CA ILE A 42 1.29 -2.62 6.68
C ILE A 42 2.11 -3.88 6.98
N LEU A 43 3.41 -3.86 6.65
CA LEU A 43 4.27 -5.03 6.80
C LEU A 43 4.39 -5.45 8.26
N ARG A 44 4.52 -4.49 9.18
CA ARG A 44 4.54 -4.76 10.61
C ARG A 44 3.23 -5.40 11.09
N ALA A 45 2.09 -4.79 10.75
CA ALA A 45 0.79 -5.32 11.15
C ALA A 45 0.53 -6.71 10.58
N ALA A 46 0.91 -6.94 9.32
CA ALA A 46 0.77 -8.25 8.68
C ALA A 46 1.64 -9.31 9.37
N HIS A 47 2.88 -8.97 9.70
CA HIS A 47 3.77 -9.84 10.46
C HIS A 47 3.23 -10.16 11.85
N GLU A 48 2.76 -9.16 12.60
CA GLU A 48 2.23 -9.33 13.96
C GLU A 48 0.94 -10.16 14.01
N THR A 49 0.10 -10.06 12.97
CA THR A 49 -1.18 -10.78 12.90
C THR A 49 -1.11 -12.10 12.13
N GLY A 50 -0.01 -12.36 11.42
CA GLY A 50 0.11 -13.48 10.50
C GLY A 50 -0.76 -13.37 9.25
N ALA A 51 -1.23 -12.16 8.91
CA ALA A 51 -2.07 -11.95 7.73
C ALA A 51 -1.27 -12.19 6.43
N SER A 52 -1.86 -12.95 5.51
CA SER A 52 -1.30 -13.25 4.18
C SER A 52 -1.91 -12.39 3.07
N ALA A 53 -2.85 -11.51 3.39
CA ALA A 53 -3.54 -10.68 2.42
C ALA A 53 -3.88 -9.30 2.98
N VAL A 54 -3.84 -8.29 2.11
CA VAL A 54 -4.06 -6.88 2.44
C VAL A 54 -5.00 -6.26 1.42
N LEU A 55 -6.08 -5.64 1.91
CA LEU A 55 -6.91 -4.69 1.18
C LEU A 55 -6.44 -3.28 1.55
N LEU A 56 -5.65 -2.67 0.69
CA LEU A 56 -5.17 -1.30 0.85
C LEU A 56 -6.12 -0.35 0.11
N VAL A 57 -6.71 0.62 0.80
CA VAL A 57 -7.50 1.71 0.22
C VAL A 57 -6.66 2.98 0.30
N ASP A 58 -6.20 3.43 -0.86
CA ASP A 58 -5.29 4.54 -1.02
C ASP A 58 -6.03 5.79 -1.49
N GLU A 59 -6.19 6.70 -0.52
CA GLU A 59 -6.79 8.01 -0.66
C GLU A 59 -5.74 9.11 -0.45
N LEU A 60 -4.50 8.88 -0.89
CA LEU A 60 -3.52 9.95 -1.00
C LEU A 60 -3.91 10.95 -2.10
N HIS A 61 -3.44 12.19 -1.94
CA HIS A 61 -3.66 13.27 -2.90
C HIS A 61 -2.33 13.87 -3.33
N GLY A 62 -2.18 14.18 -4.61
CA GLY A 62 -0.99 14.80 -5.15
C GLY A 62 -0.66 14.26 -6.54
N GLY A 63 0.52 14.62 -7.03
CA GLY A 63 1.07 14.00 -8.23
C GLY A 63 1.51 12.56 -7.95
N PRO A 64 1.46 11.67 -8.95
CA PRO A 64 1.95 10.29 -8.80
C PRO A 64 3.45 10.28 -8.46
N LEU A 65 3.89 9.21 -7.79
CA LEU A 65 5.33 8.95 -7.63
C LEU A 65 5.95 8.67 -9.00
N SER A 66 7.10 9.29 -9.27
CA SER A 66 7.92 8.97 -10.44
C SER A 66 8.48 7.55 -10.37
N GLU A 67 8.90 6.99 -11.51
CA GLU A 67 9.53 5.66 -11.60
C GLU A 67 10.73 5.51 -10.63
N ALA A 68 11.58 6.52 -10.53
CA ALA A 68 12.72 6.51 -9.60
C ALA A 68 12.27 6.42 -8.13
N GLN A 69 11.17 7.08 -7.78
CA GLN A 69 10.60 7.01 -6.42
C GLN A 69 9.95 5.65 -6.16
N TRP A 70 9.35 5.00 -7.16
CA TRP A 70 8.88 3.61 -7.04
C TRP A 70 10.01 2.63 -6.77
N LEU A 71 11.11 2.75 -7.52
CA LEU A 71 12.31 1.95 -7.29
C LEU A 71 12.84 2.15 -5.87
N GLU A 72 12.92 3.41 -5.41
CA GLU A 72 13.35 3.72 -4.06
C GLU A 72 12.39 3.15 -3.00
N LEU A 73 11.07 3.26 -3.21
CA LEU A 73 10.08 2.67 -2.32
C LEU A 73 10.35 1.18 -2.14
N VAL A 74 10.51 0.43 -3.23
CA VAL A 74 10.74 -1.02 -3.18
C VAL A 74 12.04 -1.36 -2.45
N VAL A 75 13.13 -0.66 -2.75
CA VAL A 75 14.43 -0.85 -2.08
C VAL A 75 14.33 -0.56 -0.57
N ARG A 76 13.48 0.39 -0.17
CA ARG A 76 13.32 0.80 1.23
C ARG A 76 12.23 0.04 1.98
N THR A 77 11.36 -0.67 1.28
CA THR A 77 10.45 -1.68 1.83
C THR A 77 11.13 -3.05 1.85
N ASP A 78 10.55 -4.01 2.57
CA ASP A 78 11.05 -5.39 2.59
C ASP A 78 10.37 -6.20 1.46
N PRO A 79 11.03 -6.41 0.31
CA PRO A 79 10.41 -7.11 -0.82
C PRO A 79 10.06 -8.56 -0.50
N GLU A 80 10.79 -9.22 0.41
CA GLU A 80 10.52 -10.60 0.80
C GLU A 80 9.26 -10.70 1.65
N GLN A 81 9.03 -9.75 2.56
CA GLN A 81 7.76 -9.68 3.28
C GLN A 81 6.60 -9.30 2.36
N MET A 82 6.80 -8.40 1.40
CA MET A 82 5.76 -8.05 0.42
C MET A 82 5.35 -9.25 -0.45
N ARG A 83 6.31 -10.09 -0.87
CA ARG A 83 6.05 -11.32 -1.64
C ARG A 83 5.16 -12.35 -0.92
N ARG A 84 5.09 -12.28 0.41
CA ARG A 84 4.22 -13.16 1.21
C ARG A 84 2.78 -12.66 1.29
N LEU A 85 2.50 -11.47 0.77
CA LEU A 85 1.20 -10.84 0.83
C LEU A 85 0.54 -10.85 -0.54
N LYS A 86 -0.74 -11.23 -0.55
CA LYS A 86 -1.65 -10.91 -1.64
C LYS A 86 -2.24 -9.53 -1.43
N ILE A 87 -1.90 -8.57 -2.29
CA ILE A 87 -2.17 -7.15 -2.09
C ILE A 87 -3.20 -6.66 -3.11
N ALA A 88 -4.36 -6.24 -2.62
CA ALA A 88 -5.33 -5.52 -3.42
C ALA A 88 -5.27 -4.03 -3.08
N HIS A 89 -4.76 -3.22 -4.01
CA HIS A 89 -4.54 -1.79 -3.84
C HIS A 89 -5.64 -1.00 -4.54
N VAL A 90 -6.57 -0.45 -3.78
CA VAL A 90 -7.66 0.37 -4.29
C VAL A 90 -7.21 1.83 -4.36
N LYS A 91 -7.30 2.47 -5.53
CA LYS A 91 -7.11 3.92 -5.73
C LYS A 91 -8.42 4.55 -6.21
N PRO A 92 -9.32 4.97 -5.28
CA PRO A 92 -10.66 5.46 -5.63
C PRO A 92 -10.65 6.73 -6.48
N ARG A 93 -9.57 7.52 -6.42
CA ARG A 93 -9.44 8.80 -7.13
C ARG A 93 -8.89 8.68 -8.55
N GLY A 94 -8.70 7.46 -9.03
CA GLY A 94 -8.30 7.19 -10.41
C GLY A 94 -6.92 6.57 -10.50
N LEU A 95 -6.71 5.91 -11.64
CA LEU A 95 -5.57 5.04 -11.91
C LEU A 95 -4.40 5.79 -12.56
N GLN A 96 -4.22 7.09 -12.29
CA GLN A 96 -3.59 7.99 -13.26
C GLN A 96 -2.18 7.60 -13.75
N GLU A 97 -1.44 6.72 -13.05
CA GLU A 97 -0.28 5.99 -13.61
C GLU A 97 -0.11 4.57 -12.99
N VAL A 98 -1.19 3.77 -12.97
CA VAL A 98 -1.21 2.45 -12.29
C VAL A 98 -0.42 1.34 -13.02
N GLU A 99 0.01 1.59 -14.25
CA GLU A 99 0.71 0.57 -15.04
C GLU A 99 2.08 0.19 -14.44
N TYR A 100 2.78 1.11 -13.76
CA TYR A 100 4.09 0.78 -13.18
C TYR A 100 4.02 -0.08 -11.92
N CYS A 101 3.05 0.15 -11.03
CA CYS A 101 2.95 -0.61 -9.77
C CYS A 101 2.67 -2.10 -10.03
N GLU A 102 1.71 -2.41 -10.91
CA GLU A 102 1.34 -3.80 -11.19
C GLU A 102 2.41 -4.53 -12.02
N LEU A 103 2.94 -3.89 -13.06
CA LEU A 103 3.97 -4.49 -13.92
C LEU A 103 5.23 -4.79 -13.10
N TYR A 104 5.64 -3.85 -12.26
CA TYR A 104 6.83 -4.00 -11.44
C TYR A 104 6.63 -5.00 -10.29
N ALA A 105 5.49 -4.93 -9.57
CA ALA A 105 5.18 -5.90 -8.52
C ALA A 105 5.22 -7.34 -9.06
N ARG A 106 4.59 -7.59 -10.21
CA ARG A 106 4.60 -8.91 -10.86
C ARG A 106 6.00 -9.32 -11.31
N ALA A 107 6.78 -8.41 -11.90
CA ALA A 107 8.16 -8.68 -12.29
C ALA A 107 9.05 -9.08 -11.08
N HIS A 108 8.69 -8.62 -9.88
CA HIS A 108 9.37 -8.93 -8.63
C HIS A 108 8.68 -10.02 -7.80
N GLY A 109 7.71 -10.75 -8.36
CA GLY A 109 7.03 -11.88 -7.69
C GLY A 109 6.08 -11.49 -6.57
N ILE A 110 5.68 -10.21 -6.50
CA ILE A 110 4.68 -9.70 -5.56
C ILE A 110 3.30 -9.91 -6.18
N ASP A 111 2.41 -10.60 -5.47
CA ASP A 111 1.01 -10.81 -5.90
C ASP A 111 0.18 -9.56 -5.56
N ALA A 112 0.34 -8.52 -6.40
CA ALA A 112 -0.38 -7.26 -6.27
C ALA A 112 -1.25 -6.95 -7.49
N ARG A 113 -2.40 -6.36 -7.22
CA ARG A 113 -3.29 -5.81 -8.25
C ARG A 113 -3.96 -4.53 -7.76
N VAL A 114 -4.15 -3.60 -8.67
CA VAL A 114 -4.72 -2.29 -8.42
C VAL A 114 -6.17 -2.26 -8.92
N PHE A 115 -7.03 -1.57 -8.17
CA PHE A 115 -8.45 -1.46 -8.43
C PHE A 115 -8.91 -0.02 -8.22
N VAL A 116 -9.99 0.39 -8.89
CA VAL A 116 -10.70 1.64 -8.55
C VAL A 116 -11.80 1.42 -7.51
N ASP A 117 -12.21 0.17 -7.32
CA ASP A 117 -13.36 -0.22 -6.52
C ASP A 117 -12.99 -1.30 -5.49
N VAL A 118 -13.45 -1.08 -4.25
CA VAL A 118 -13.23 -1.98 -3.12
C VAL A 118 -13.93 -3.32 -3.34
N VAL A 119 -15.12 -3.34 -3.95
CA VAL A 119 -15.87 -4.59 -4.14
C VAL A 119 -15.13 -5.52 -5.11
N ALA A 120 -14.61 -4.98 -6.21
CA ALA A 120 -13.77 -5.71 -7.16
C ALA A 120 -12.49 -6.23 -6.50
N ALA A 121 -11.81 -5.39 -5.72
CA ALA A 121 -10.60 -5.77 -4.97
C ALA A 121 -10.85 -6.94 -4.01
N GLN A 122 -11.94 -6.88 -3.24
CA GLN A 122 -12.33 -7.95 -2.31
C GLN A 122 -12.67 -9.26 -3.02
N ARG A 123 -13.31 -9.20 -4.21
CA ARG A 123 -13.60 -10.40 -5.00
C ARG A 123 -12.30 -11.09 -5.42
N TRP A 124 -11.35 -10.34 -5.94
CA TRP A 124 -10.05 -10.87 -6.34
C TRP A 124 -9.24 -11.43 -5.16
N LEU A 125 -9.28 -10.79 -3.98
CA LEU A 125 -8.65 -11.34 -2.78
C LEU A 125 -9.19 -12.72 -2.44
N ARG A 126 -10.52 -12.92 -2.50
CA ARG A 126 -11.16 -14.22 -2.24
C ARG A 126 -10.75 -15.32 -3.20
N GLU A 127 -10.54 -14.99 -4.48
CA GLU A 127 -10.25 -15.96 -5.55
C GLU A 127 -8.90 -16.68 -5.42
N GLY A 128 -8.07 -16.35 -4.42
CA GLY A 128 -6.80 -17.06 -4.17
C GLY A 128 -6.60 -17.44 -2.71
N SER A 129 -7.68 -17.61 -1.95
CA SER A 129 -7.65 -18.16 -0.59
C SER A 129 -7.89 -19.69 -0.55
N ASP A 130 -7.74 -20.37 -1.68
CA ASP A 130 -7.83 -21.84 -1.79
C ASP A 130 -6.55 -22.56 -1.31
#